data_AF-A0A1E3X9N6-F1
#
_entry.id   AF-A0A1E3X9N6-F1
#
_cell.length_a   1.000
_cell.length_b   1.000
_cell.length_c   1.000
_cell.angle_alpha   90.00
_cell.angle_beta   90.00
_cell.angle_gamma   90.00
#
_symmetry.space_group_name_H-M   'P 1'
#
loop_
_entity.id
_entity.type
_entity.pdbx_description
1 polymer ?
#
loop_
_entity_poly.entity_id
_entity_poly.type
_entity_poly.pdbx_seq_one_letter_code
_entity_poly.pdbx_strand_id
1 'polypeptide(L)'
;MFRKTSAQSSLFGIDNIFPNILPPKDRCYIYRDQIYPLIDEDKFRDLYDDDNDKGGRPNKPVKAVVSILIFMGMEKLTWREAEFQFSRRIDWLIATNTPLHEAHIDHTTLFKFYNRLDKGDKAKNLFQELTVKFADACGTSLKKQRTDSFFIHGWLQILSRYGLFKETI
;
A
#
# COMPACT_ATOMS: atom_id res chain seq x y z
N MET A 1 -22.16 -5.94 6.69
CA MET A 1 -21.65 -7.32 6.55
C MET A 1 -20.37 -7.30 5.71
N PHE A 2 -19.24 -7.59 6.33
CA PHE A 2 -17.94 -7.66 5.67
C PHE A 2 -17.87 -8.85 4.70
N ARG A 3 -17.32 -8.67 3.50
CA ARG A 3 -17.16 -9.73 2.50
C ARG A 3 -15.75 -9.72 1.94
N LYS A 4 -15.07 -10.86 2.08
CA LYS A 4 -13.74 -11.11 1.52
C LYS A 4 -13.78 -11.12 0.00
N THR A 5 -12.71 -10.61 -0.60
CA THR A 5 -12.45 -10.65 -2.04
C THR A 5 -12.22 -12.10 -2.49
N SER A 6 -12.83 -12.49 -3.61
CA SER A 6 -12.61 -13.81 -4.20
C SER A 6 -11.17 -13.96 -4.67
N ALA A 7 -10.56 -15.12 -4.44
CA ALA A 7 -9.21 -15.43 -4.93
C ALA A 7 -9.17 -15.67 -6.45
N GLN A 8 -10.33 -15.91 -7.08
CA GLN A 8 -10.43 -16.14 -8.52
C GLN A 8 -10.14 -14.85 -9.30
N SER A 9 -9.26 -14.95 -10.30
CA SER A 9 -8.99 -13.87 -11.24
C SER A 9 -10.20 -13.61 -12.14
N SER A 10 -10.45 -12.34 -12.44
CA SER A 10 -11.52 -11.97 -13.37
C SER A 10 -11.12 -12.33 -14.80
N LEU A 11 -12.08 -12.77 -15.60
CA LEU A 11 -11.87 -13.02 -17.03
C LEU A 11 -11.41 -11.74 -17.76
N PHE A 12 -11.87 -10.59 -17.27
CA PHE A 12 -11.50 -9.25 -17.76
C PHE A 12 -10.26 -8.64 -17.07
N GLY A 13 -9.44 -9.48 -16.44
CA GLY A 13 -8.13 -9.06 -15.94
C GLY A 13 -7.23 -8.59 -17.09
N ILE A 14 -6.36 -7.63 -16.82
CA ILE A 14 -5.51 -7.03 -17.86
C ILE A 14 -4.66 -8.08 -18.57
N ASP A 15 -4.05 -9.01 -17.83
CA ASP A 15 -3.23 -10.08 -18.41
C ASP A 15 -3.97 -10.95 -19.44
N ASN A 16 -5.28 -11.14 -19.25
CA ASN A 16 -6.10 -11.92 -20.18
C ASN A 16 -6.43 -11.12 -21.44
N ILE A 17 -6.62 -9.80 -21.32
CA ILE A 17 -6.97 -8.91 -22.43
C ILE A 17 -5.71 -8.53 -23.23
N PHE A 18 -4.62 -8.24 -22.53
CA PHE A 18 -3.34 -7.78 -23.06
C PHE A 18 -2.20 -8.65 -22.49
N PRO A 19 -2.03 -9.88 -23.01
CA PRO A 19 -0.97 -10.77 -22.54
C PRO A 19 0.41 -10.16 -22.83
N ASN A 20 1.34 -10.30 -21.87
CA ASN A 20 2.72 -9.81 -21.96
C ASN A 20 2.87 -8.31 -22.19
N ILE A 21 1.91 -7.50 -21.74
CA ILE A 21 2.01 -6.02 -21.84
C ILE A 21 3.20 -5.43 -21.09
N LEU A 22 3.57 -6.07 -19.97
CA LEU A 22 4.77 -5.74 -19.19
C LEU A 22 5.73 -6.94 -19.18
N PRO A 23 7.04 -6.71 -18.96
CA PRO A 23 8.02 -7.79 -18.88
C PRO A 23 7.63 -8.86 -17.84
N PRO A 24 7.87 -10.16 -18.09
CA PRO A 24 7.42 -11.23 -17.18
C PRO A 24 7.98 -11.15 -15.75
N LYS A 25 9.11 -10.47 -15.57
CA LYS A 25 9.77 -10.25 -14.26
C LYS A 25 9.52 -8.85 -13.69
N ASP A 26 8.50 -8.15 -14.20
CA ASP A 26 8.13 -6.85 -13.66
C ASP A 26 7.67 -6.97 -12.20
N ARG A 27 7.89 -5.91 -11.43
CA ARG A 27 7.55 -5.85 -10.00
C ARG A 27 6.05 -6.02 -9.76
N CYS A 28 5.20 -5.62 -10.70
CA CYS A 28 3.75 -5.76 -10.56
C CYS A 28 3.30 -7.23 -10.49
N TYR A 29 3.88 -8.13 -11.30
CA TYR A 29 3.58 -9.56 -11.26
C TYR A 29 4.07 -10.19 -9.96
N ILE A 30 5.29 -9.85 -9.53
CA ILE A 30 5.83 -10.32 -8.24
C ILE A 30 4.93 -9.87 -7.09
N TYR A 31 4.49 -8.61 -7.11
CA TYR A 31 3.58 -8.09 -6.11
C TYR A 31 2.25 -8.86 -6.12
N ARG A 32 1.64 -9.07 -7.28
CA ARG A 32 0.38 -9.80 -7.40
C ARG A 32 0.49 -11.24 -6.90
N ASP A 33 1.57 -11.94 -7.23
CA ASP A 33 1.69 -13.37 -6.97
C ASP A 33 2.19 -13.66 -5.54
N GLN A 34 3.05 -12.81 -5.00
CA GLN A 34 3.68 -13.02 -3.68
C GLN A 34 3.10 -12.14 -2.58
N ILE A 35 2.83 -10.86 -2.87
CA ILE A 35 2.53 -9.84 -1.84
C ILE A 35 1.02 -9.69 -1.63
N TYR A 36 0.25 -9.61 -2.71
CA TYR A 36 -1.20 -9.43 -2.68
C TYR A 36 -1.96 -10.56 -1.93
N PRO A 37 -1.54 -11.84 -2.00
CA PRO A 37 -2.18 -12.91 -1.23
C PRO A 37 -1.92 -12.82 0.28
N LEU A 38 -0.78 -12.23 0.70
CA LEU A 38 -0.38 -12.12 2.11
C LEU A 38 -1.22 -11.11 2.91
N ILE A 39 -1.90 -10.20 2.21
CA ILE A 39 -2.80 -9.22 2.83
C ILE A 39 -4.06 -9.95 3.31
N ASP A 40 -4.17 -10.19 4.60
CA ASP A 40 -5.33 -10.85 5.18
C ASP A 40 -6.46 -9.84 5.45
N GLU A 41 -7.49 -9.85 4.60
CA GLU A 41 -8.61 -8.93 4.69
C GLU A 41 -9.42 -9.10 5.98
N ASP A 42 -9.45 -10.31 6.56
CA ASP A 42 -10.24 -10.59 7.76
C ASP A 42 -9.74 -9.77 8.97
N LYS A 43 -8.47 -9.38 8.98
CA LYS A 43 -7.89 -8.51 10.02
C LYS A 43 -8.39 -7.06 9.96
N PHE A 44 -8.99 -6.66 8.85
CA PHE A 44 -9.56 -5.32 8.66
C PHE A 44 -11.08 -5.31 8.90
N ARG A 45 -11.67 -6.44 9.28
CA ARG A 45 -13.12 -6.57 9.50
C ARG A 45 -13.63 -5.57 10.52
N ASP A 46 -12.91 -5.41 11.63
CA ASP A 46 -13.23 -4.47 12.71
C ASP A 46 -13.36 -3.01 12.23
N LEU A 47 -12.78 -2.65 11.08
CA LEU A 47 -12.90 -1.29 10.52
C LEU A 47 -14.25 -1.01 9.85
N TYR A 48 -15.08 -2.05 9.70
CA TYR A 48 -16.37 -2.01 9.03
C TYR A 48 -17.52 -2.51 9.91
N ASP A 49 -17.21 -3.12 11.05
CA ASP A 49 -18.17 -3.52 12.07
C ASP A 49 -18.34 -2.34 13.05
N ASP A 50 -19.42 -1.58 12.89
CA ASP A 50 -19.83 -0.52 13.83
C ASP A 50 -20.79 -1.12 14.89
N ASP A 51 -20.64 -0.72 16.15
CA ASP A 51 -21.51 -1.08 17.30
C ASP A 51 -22.99 -0.68 17.11
N ASN A 52 -23.30 0.19 16.14
CA ASN A 52 -24.63 0.74 15.90
C ASN A 52 -25.42 0.03 14.78
N ASP A 53 -25.13 -1.24 14.50
CA ASP A 53 -25.89 -2.10 13.56
C ASP A 53 -25.93 -1.57 12.10
N LYS A 54 -25.03 -0.64 11.76
CA LYS A 54 -24.84 -0.05 10.41
C LYS A 54 -23.55 -0.54 9.75
N GLY A 55 -23.09 -1.73 10.11
CA GLY A 55 -21.88 -2.33 9.55
C GLY A 55 -21.97 -2.51 8.04
N GLY A 56 -21.22 -1.71 7.29
CA GLY A 56 -21.28 -1.64 5.82
C GLY A 56 -20.34 -2.62 5.13
N ARG A 57 -20.63 -2.95 3.86
CA ARG A 57 -19.65 -3.61 2.98
C ARG A 57 -18.62 -2.57 2.52
N PRO A 58 -17.32 -2.91 2.44
CA PRO A 58 -16.35 -2.01 1.82
C PRO A 58 -16.72 -1.73 0.35
N ASN A 59 -16.59 -0.46 -0.07
CA ASN A 59 -16.88 -0.02 -1.46
C ASN A 59 -15.95 -0.68 -2.48
N LYS A 60 -14.73 -1.01 -2.06
CA LYS A 60 -13.67 -1.62 -2.87
C LYS A 60 -12.99 -2.72 -2.06
N PRO A 61 -12.42 -3.75 -2.72
CA PRO A 61 -11.71 -4.82 -2.03
C PRO A 61 -10.61 -4.24 -1.14
N VAL A 62 -10.57 -4.64 0.13
CA VAL A 62 -9.64 -4.07 1.12
C VAL A 62 -8.20 -4.30 0.70
N LYS A 63 -7.90 -5.47 0.11
CA LYS A 63 -6.60 -5.75 -0.52
C LYS A 63 -6.15 -4.67 -1.48
N ALA A 64 -7.00 -4.30 -2.44
CA ALA A 64 -6.65 -3.29 -3.43
C ALA A 64 -6.44 -1.92 -2.78
N VAL A 65 -7.29 -1.54 -1.82
CA VAL A 65 -7.14 -0.27 -1.08
C VAL A 65 -5.80 -0.22 -0.34
N VAL A 66 -5.45 -1.28 0.39
CA VAL A 66 -4.16 -1.39 1.11
C VAL A 66 -2.98 -1.33 0.13
N SER A 67 -3.06 -2.03 -1.00
CA SER A 67 -2.03 -1.98 -2.05
C SER A 67 -1.86 -0.57 -2.62
N ILE A 68 -2.95 0.14 -2.90
CA ILE A 68 -2.90 1.53 -3.39
C ILE A 68 -2.26 2.44 -2.35
N LEU A 69 -2.55 2.27 -1.05
CA LEU A 69 -1.87 3.02 0.02
C LEU A 69 -0.36 2.75 0.04
N ILE A 70 0.06 1.50 -0.17
CA ILE A 70 1.48 1.15 -0.25
C ILE A 70 2.14 1.82 -1.45
N PHE A 71 1.53 1.74 -2.64
CA PHE A 71 2.06 2.38 -3.85
C PHE A 71 2.13 3.89 -3.70
N MET A 72 1.09 4.50 -3.13
CA MET A 72 1.05 5.93 -2.82
C MET A 72 2.19 6.34 -1.89
N GLY A 73 2.47 5.55 -0.84
CA GLY A 73 3.60 5.79 0.07
C GLY A 73 4.97 5.61 -0.59
N MET A 74 5.12 4.58 -1.44
CA MET A 74 6.37 4.31 -2.17
C MET A 74 6.72 5.43 -3.17
N GLU A 75 5.71 5.96 -3.85
CA GLU A 75 5.88 6.98 -4.89
C GLU A 75 5.65 8.41 -4.36
N LYS A 76 5.37 8.57 -3.07
CA LYS A 76 5.09 9.86 -2.39
C LYS A 76 3.96 10.65 -3.06
N LEU A 77 2.90 9.96 -3.46
CA LEU A 77 1.73 10.56 -4.10
C LEU A 77 0.74 11.09 -3.07
N THR A 78 0.01 12.12 -3.46
CA THR A 78 -1.17 12.61 -2.73
C THR A 78 -2.40 11.74 -3.00
N TRP A 79 -3.44 11.87 -2.17
CA TRP A 79 -4.69 11.13 -2.32
C TRP A 79 -5.36 11.31 -3.69
N ARG A 80 -5.35 12.55 -4.22
CA ARG A 80 -5.93 12.88 -5.53
C ARG A 80 -5.09 12.34 -6.68
N GLU A 81 -3.76 12.36 -6.52
CA GLU A 81 -2.87 11.75 -7.51
C GLU A 81 -3.06 10.23 -7.53
N ALA A 82 -3.21 9.57 -6.38
CA ALA A 82 -3.48 8.14 -6.33
C ALA A 82 -4.79 7.76 -7.05
N GLU A 83 -5.88 8.52 -6.83
CA GLU A 83 -7.13 8.37 -7.59
C GLU A 83 -6.89 8.53 -9.10
N PHE A 84 -6.19 9.60 -9.49
CA PHE A 84 -5.92 9.88 -10.90
C PHE A 84 -5.07 8.77 -11.54
N GLN A 85 -4.06 8.26 -10.85
CA GLN A 85 -3.13 7.25 -11.36
C GLN A 85 -3.78 5.86 -11.45
N PHE A 86 -4.62 5.47 -10.48
CA PHE A 86 -5.15 4.10 -10.40
C PHE A 86 -5.89 3.66 -11.67
N SER A 87 -6.68 4.55 -12.27
CA SER A 87 -7.41 4.26 -13.52
C SER A 87 -6.56 4.16 -14.78
N ARG A 88 -5.32 4.66 -14.74
CA ARG A 88 -4.43 4.82 -15.91
C ARG A 88 -3.25 3.87 -15.89
N ARG A 89 -2.85 3.44 -14.69
CA ARG A 89 -1.63 2.67 -14.47
C ARG A 89 -1.88 1.17 -14.56
N ILE A 90 -1.51 0.63 -15.71
CA ILE A 90 -1.61 -0.79 -16.02
C ILE A 90 -0.85 -1.65 -14.99
N ASP A 91 0.32 -1.19 -14.56
CA ASP A 91 1.13 -1.86 -13.54
C ASP A 91 0.41 -1.99 -12.19
N TRP A 92 -0.29 -0.94 -11.75
CA TRP A 92 -1.08 -0.99 -10.50
C TRP A 92 -2.28 -1.92 -10.63
N LEU A 93 -2.94 -1.93 -11.79
CA LEU A 93 -4.09 -2.78 -12.05
C LEU A 93 -3.70 -4.26 -12.11
N ILE A 94 -2.56 -4.58 -12.71
CA ILE A 94 -1.97 -5.93 -12.68
C ILE A 94 -1.62 -6.31 -11.24
N ALA A 95 -0.91 -5.45 -10.50
CA ALA A 95 -0.47 -5.72 -9.14
C ALA A 95 -1.64 -5.97 -8.16
N THR A 96 -2.75 -5.25 -8.35
CA THR A 96 -3.97 -5.38 -7.53
C THR A 96 -4.98 -6.39 -8.07
N ASN A 97 -4.69 -7.03 -9.20
CA ASN A 97 -5.60 -7.91 -9.92
C ASN A 97 -6.97 -7.26 -10.21
N THR A 98 -6.98 -5.94 -10.46
CA THR A 98 -8.20 -5.16 -10.71
C THR A 98 -8.51 -5.14 -12.21
N PRO A 99 -9.73 -5.51 -12.64
CA PRO A 99 -10.11 -5.43 -14.04
C PRO A 99 -10.28 -3.98 -14.49
N LEU A 100 -10.07 -3.70 -15.78
CA LEU A 100 -10.06 -2.34 -16.32
C LEU A 100 -11.35 -1.56 -16.07
N HIS A 101 -12.51 -2.22 -16.10
CA HIS A 101 -13.81 -1.57 -15.89
C HIS A 101 -14.08 -1.22 -14.41
N GLU A 102 -13.36 -1.84 -13.46
CA GLU A 102 -13.48 -1.55 -12.02
C GLU A 102 -12.35 -0.66 -11.50
N ALA A 103 -11.43 -0.24 -12.39
CA ALA A 103 -10.25 0.58 -12.16
C ALA A 103 -10.58 2.04 -11.78
N HIS A 104 -11.51 2.25 -10.87
CA HIS A 104 -11.88 3.56 -10.36
C HIS A 104 -11.97 3.51 -8.85
N ILE A 105 -11.37 4.50 -8.19
CA ILE A 105 -11.45 4.68 -6.74
C ILE A 105 -11.46 6.18 -6.45
N ASP A 106 -12.37 6.60 -5.58
CA ASP A 106 -12.45 7.99 -5.14
C ASP A 106 -11.43 8.25 -4.03
N HIS A 107 -10.71 9.38 -4.09
CA HIS A 107 -9.74 9.78 -3.06
C HIS A 107 -10.36 9.82 -1.66
N THR A 108 -11.65 10.17 -1.51
CA THR A 108 -12.30 10.18 -0.20
C THR A 108 -12.43 8.78 0.40
N THR A 109 -12.54 7.76 -0.44
CA THR A 109 -12.58 6.36 0.01
C THR A 109 -11.23 5.94 0.59
N LEU A 110 -10.13 6.29 -0.09
CA LEU A 110 -8.76 6.06 0.40
C LEU A 110 -8.53 6.77 1.73
N PHE A 111 -8.89 8.06 1.80
CA PHE A 111 -8.69 8.87 2.99
C PHE A 111 -9.51 8.37 4.20
N LYS A 112 -10.79 8.02 3.99
CA LYS A 112 -11.64 7.48 5.06
C LYS A 112 -11.12 6.14 5.56
N PHE A 113 -10.64 5.28 4.67
CA PHE A 113 -10.03 4.01 5.06
C PHE A 113 -8.75 4.24 5.88
N TYR A 114 -7.87 5.14 5.44
CA TYR A 114 -6.68 5.53 6.18
C TYR A 114 -7.02 6.07 7.58
N ASN A 115 -8.00 6.97 7.70
CA ASN A 115 -8.42 7.50 9.01
C ASN A 115 -8.99 6.42 9.94
N ARG A 116 -9.62 5.36 9.40
CA ARG A 116 -10.07 4.22 10.21
C ARG A 116 -8.90 3.39 10.71
N LEU A 117 -7.87 3.21 9.87
CA LEU A 117 -6.63 2.56 10.28
C LEU A 117 -5.91 3.36 11.37
N ASP A 118 -5.76 4.66 11.18
CA ASP A 118 -5.00 5.53 12.09
C ASP A 118 -5.60 5.62 13.50
N LYS A 119 -6.92 5.44 13.62
CA LYS A 119 -7.62 5.42 14.91
C LYS A 119 -7.31 4.21 15.79
N GLY A 120 -6.72 3.15 15.26
CA GLY A 120 -6.47 1.91 16.00
C GLY A 120 -5.00 1.53 16.06
N ASP A 121 -4.50 1.17 17.25
CA ASP A 121 -3.15 0.61 17.43
C ASP A 121 -2.92 -0.68 16.61
N LYS A 122 -4.01 -1.36 16.23
CA LYS A 122 -3.98 -2.54 15.36
C LYS A 122 -3.35 -2.25 14.00
N ALA A 123 -3.53 -1.05 13.43
CA ALA A 123 -2.99 -0.74 12.11
C ALA A 123 -1.46 -0.82 12.09
N LYS A 124 -0.80 -0.32 13.13
CA LYS A 124 0.67 -0.40 13.27
C LYS A 124 1.15 -1.85 13.30
N ASN A 125 0.47 -2.71 14.06
CA ASN A 125 0.79 -4.13 14.14
C ASN A 125 0.58 -4.85 12.79
N LEU A 126 -0.50 -4.53 12.08
CA LEU A 126 -0.78 -5.07 10.74
C LEU A 126 0.30 -4.66 9.74
N PHE A 127 0.71 -3.39 9.75
CA PHE A 127 1.80 -2.91 8.89
C PHE A 127 3.13 -3.58 9.24
N GLN A 128 3.46 -3.75 10.52
CA GLN A 128 4.67 -4.45 10.92
C GLN A 128 4.67 -5.91 10.45
N GLU A 129 3.57 -6.63 10.66
CA GLU A 129 3.44 -8.03 10.24
C GLU A 129 3.54 -8.18 8.72
N LEU A 130 2.85 -7.33 7.96
CA LEU A 130 2.95 -7.31 6.50
C LEU A 130 4.37 -6.99 6.04
N THR A 131 5.05 -6.03 6.69
CA THR A 131 6.42 -5.65 6.35
C THR A 131 7.38 -6.83 6.54
N VAL A 132 7.26 -7.58 7.64
CA VAL A 132 8.08 -8.79 7.88
C VAL A 132 7.81 -9.82 6.80
N LYS A 133 6.54 -10.12 6.51
CA LYS A 133 6.14 -11.06 5.46
C LYS A 133 6.66 -10.64 4.08
N PHE A 134 6.68 -9.34 3.79
CA PHE A 134 7.20 -8.82 2.52
C PHE A 134 8.72 -8.92 2.44
N ALA A 135 9.41 -8.68 3.56
CA ALA A 135 10.86 -8.86 3.63
C ALA A 135 11.24 -10.33 3.40
N ASP A 136 10.53 -11.25 4.05
CA ASP A 136 10.72 -12.69 3.88
C ASP A 136 10.42 -13.14 2.44
N ALA A 137 9.31 -12.68 1.85
CA ALA A 137 8.95 -12.99 0.46
C ALA A 137 9.98 -12.45 -0.55
N CYS A 138 10.51 -11.25 -0.31
CA CYS A 138 11.56 -10.65 -1.14
C CYS A 138 12.97 -11.24 -0.88
N GLY A 139 13.13 -12.08 0.15
CA GLY A 139 14.43 -12.60 0.58
C GLY A 139 15.39 -11.52 1.12
N THR A 140 14.86 -10.41 1.63
CA THR A 140 15.68 -9.28 2.11
C THR A 140 16.02 -9.42 3.59
N SER A 141 17.27 -9.15 3.95
CA SER A 141 17.72 -9.19 5.35
C SER A 141 17.44 -7.87 6.05
N LEU A 142 16.64 -7.90 7.11
CA LEU A 142 16.38 -6.74 7.98
C LEU A 142 17.56 -6.42 8.93
N LYS A 143 18.61 -7.24 8.96
CA LYS A 143 19.74 -7.10 9.91
C LYS A 143 20.64 -5.89 9.65
N LYS A 144 20.70 -5.43 8.40
CA LYS A 144 21.55 -4.30 8.00
C LYS A 144 20.71 -3.32 7.19
N GLN A 145 20.38 -2.20 7.80
CA GLN A 145 19.81 -1.07 7.07
C GLN A 145 20.96 -0.33 6.39
N ARG A 146 20.94 -0.27 5.05
CA ARG A 146 21.87 0.57 4.30
C ARG A 146 21.38 2.02 4.39
N THR A 147 21.84 2.75 5.39
CA THR A 147 21.71 4.21 5.43
C THR A 147 22.75 4.78 4.46
N ASP A 148 22.27 5.36 3.36
CA ASP A 148 23.13 6.16 2.50
C ASP A 148 23.56 7.41 3.29
N SER A 149 24.87 7.63 3.39
CA SER A 149 25.45 8.82 4.03
C SER A 149 24.91 10.12 3.44
N PHE A 150 24.47 10.10 2.17
CA PHE A 150 23.86 11.25 1.50
C PHE A 150 22.56 11.70 2.16
N PHE A 151 21.71 10.77 2.58
CA PHE A 151 20.47 11.09 3.30
C PHE A 151 20.75 11.56 4.74
N ILE A 152 21.76 11.00 5.40
CA ILE A 152 22.18 11.46 6.73
C ILE A 152 22.69 12.90 6.66
N HIS A 153 23.52 13.25 5.67
CA HIS A 153 24.02 14.62 5.49
C HIS A 153 22.89 15.63 5.21
N GLY A 154 21.87 15.25 4.45
CA GLY A 154 20.72 16.11 4.20
C GLY A 154 19.82 16.33 5.44
N TRP A 155 19.88 15.44 6.43
CA TRP A 155 19.09 15.53 7.68
C TRP A 155 19.87 16.14 8.84
N LEU A 156 21.19 16.24 8.73
CA LEU A 156 22.02 16.97 9.68
C LEU A 156 21.85 18.46 9.43
N GLN A 157 21.42 19.20 10.45
CA GLN A 157 21.46 20.66 10.40
C GLN A 157 22.92 21.10 10.37
N ILE A 158 23.36 21.70 9.26
CA ILE A 158 24.70 22.28 9.14
C ILE A 158 24.72 23.57 9.96
N LEU A 159 25.24 23.47 11.19
CA LEU A 159 25.38 24.62 12.07
C LEU A 159 26.58 25.48 11.65
N SER A 160 26.40 26.81 11.69
CA SER A 160 27.52 27.74 11.63
C SER A 160 28.39 27.61 12.87
N ARG A 161 29.62 28.13 12.84
CA ARG A 161 30.52 28.12 14.02
C ARG A 161 29.86 28.67 15.29
N TYR A 162 29.03 29.70 15.14
CA TYR A 162 28.26 30.27 16.26
C TYR A 162 27.13 29.34 16.74
N GLY A 163 26.43 28.69 15.81
CA GLY A 163 25.41 27.68 16.15
C GLY A 163 25.99 26.50 16.91
N LEU A 164 27.19 26.04 16.54
CA LEU A 164 27.94 25.03 17.29
C LEU A 164 28.20 25.48 18.72
N PHE A 165 28.73 26.69 18.91
CA PHE A 165 29.05 27.23 20.24
C PHE A 165 27.82 27.32 21.14
N LYS A 166 26.67 27.77 20.60
CA LYS A 166 25.40 27.89 21.33
C LYS A 166 24.81 26.55 21.76
N GLU A 167 24.94 25.50 20.95
CA GLU A 167 24.38 24.18 21.28
C GLU A 167 25.30 23.38 22.22
N THR A 168 26.61 23.69 22.25
CA THR A 168 27.60 22.96 23.07
C THR A 168 27.88 23.54 24.45
N ILE A 169 27.57 24.82 24.70
CA ILE A 169 27.86 25.55 25.96
C ILE A 169 26.55 26.12 26.48
#